data_AF-L8WXW1-F1
#
_entry.id   AF-L8WXW1-F1
#
_cell.length_a   1.000
_cell.length_b   1.000
_cell.length_c   1.000
_cell.angle_alpha   90.00
_cell.angle_beta   90.00
_cell.angle_gamma   90.00
#
_symmetry.space_group_name_H-M   'P 1'
#
loop_
_entity.id
_entity.type
_entity.pdbx_description
1 polymer ?
#
loop_
_entity_poly.entity_id
_entity_poly.type
_entity_poly.pdbx_seq_one_letter_code
_entity_poly.pdbx_strand_id
1 'polypeptide(L)'
;MLAQLASAQPQMLPSSSSLSNWQSEAEGYLDRIVNGKGRGYLTNGGLLYYDGDSDSVSLNPSLNAAMLMLHYAPLATSSEKRNAYTSYARGQIAYALGKNPMNVHPVVPYVVGSNPNSPSNPHSAPASGGSDITNINSSPPQMAHVLYGAVIGGPDKNDNYFDIRDDWPQTEVALDYNAPLLTIAAASVMTEAEDPYFTRLQEGAYASVKPSGMPCDAMYPCKGGRGGLSRAGTIALAVVLSIVGLLIILAFVYLFLASKRKKSGKA
;
A
#
# COMPACT_ATOMS: atom_id res chain seq x y z
N MET A 1 18.00 5.72 13.75
CA MET A 1 19.44 6.02 13.65
C MET A 1 19.97 6.81 14.85
N LEU A 2 19.40 7.97 15.20
CA LEU A 2 19.94 8.81 16.28
C LEU A 2 19.86 8.17 17.68
N ALA A 3 18.83 7.36 17.98
CA ALA A 3 18.79 6.57 19.23
C ALA A 3 19.96 5.57 19.32
N GLN A 4 20.32 4.93 18.20
CA GLN A 4 21.46 4.01 18.15
C GLN A 4 22.79 4.74 18.31
N LEU A 5 22.94 5.91 17.66
CA LEU A 5 24.12 6.74 17.84
C LEU A 5 24.25 7.23 19.28
N ALA A 6 23.15 7.66 19.91
CA ALA A 6 23.14 8.07 21.30
C ALA A 6 23.50 6.94 22.27
N SER A 7 23.11 5.71 21.94
CA SER A 7 23.43 4.52 22.74
C SER A 7 24.88 4.08 22.55
N ALA A 8 25.43 4.15 21.33
CA ALA A 8 26.74 3.58 21.00
C ALA A 8 27.89 4.60 21.12
N GLN A 9 27.62 5.87 20.77
CA GLN A 9 28.60 6.94 20.71
C GLN A 9 27.99 8.28 21.19
N PRO A 10 27.57 8.36 22.47
CA PRO A 10 26.92 9.56 23.03
C PRO A 10 27.77 10.84 22.86
N GLN A 11 29.09 10.72 22.82
CA GLN A 11 30.04 11.82 22.60
C GLN A 11 29.92 12.50 21.24
N MET A 12 29.25 11.87 20.25
CA MET A 12 29.02 12.45 18.92
C MET A 12 27.77 13.33 18.87
N LEU A 13 26.98 13.38 19.95
CA LEU A 13 25.77 14.19 20.03
C LEU A 13 26.00 15.47 20.86
N PRO A 14 25.27 16.56 20.55
CA PRO A 14 25.25 17.74 21.39
C PRO A 14 24.83 17.39 22.83
N SER A 15 25.38 18.08 23.83
CA SER A 15 25.04 17.87 25.25
C SER A 15 23.56 18.13 25.57
N SER A 16 22.85 18.87 24.73
CA SER A 16 21.40 19.09 24.82
C SER A 16 20.56 17.88 24.38
N SER A 17 21.19 16.84 23.84
CA SER A 17 20.54 15.65 23.32
C SER A 17 20.93 14.43 24.16
N SER A 18 19.95 13.59 24.51
CA SER A 18 20.19 12.33 25.20
C SER A 18 19.57 11.14 24.46
N LEU A 19 19.94 9.93 24.89
CA LEU A 19 19.34 8.70 24.39
C LEU A 19 17.81 8.70 24.61
N SER A 20 17.34 9.15 25.77
CA SER A 20 15.91 9.16 26.08
C SER A 20 15.10 10.10 25.18
N ASN A 21 15.68 11.24 24.77
CA ASN A 21 15.05 12.12 23.77
C ASN A 21 14.81 11.36 22.45
N TRP A 22 15.84 10.69 21.94
CA TRP A 22 15.72 9.97 20.66
C TRP A 22 14.87 8.70 20.75
N GLN A 23 14.87 8.03 21.90
CA GLN A 23 13.96 6.93 22.16
C GLN A 23 12.51 7.42 22.17
N SER A 24 12.22 8.55 22.83
CA SER A 24 10.88 9.14 22.85
C SER A 24 10.36 9.45 21.44
N GLU A 25 11.19 10.03 20.57
CA GLU A 25 10.82 10.33 19.18
C GLU A 25 10.58 9.05 18.35
N ALA A 26 11.51 8.09 18.43
CA ALA A 26 11.40 6.84 17.71
C ALA A 26 10.16 6.04 18.16
N GLU A 27 9.97 5.92 19.46
CA GLU A 27 8.82 5.21 20.03
C GLU A 27 7.51 5.93 19.77
N GLY A 28 7.48 7.27 19.80
CA GLY A 28 6.29 8.01 19.40
C GLY A 28 5.84 7.68 17.97
N TYR A 29 6.79 7.51 17.05
CA TYR A 29 6.49 7.05 15.68
C TYR A 29 6.04 5.58 15.64
N LEU A 30 6.79 4.66 16.25
CA LEU A 30 6.48 3.23 16.20
C LEU A 30 5.20 2.87 16.95
N ASP A 31 4.94 3.49 18.10
CA ASP A 31 3.72 3.33 18.89
C ASP A 31 2.49 3.74 18.08
N ARG A 32 2.56 4.80 17.26
CA ARG A 32 1.45 5.20 16.40
C ARG A 32 1.11 4.13 15.38
N ILE A 33 2.11 3.45 14.82
CA ILE A 33 1.89 2.34 13.88
C ILE A 33 1.29 1.14 14.62
N VAL A 34 1.95 0.66 15.67
CA VAL A 34 1.53 -0.54 16.42
C VAL A 34 0.13 -0.39 17.01
N ASN A 35 -0.21 0.79 17.51
CA ASN A 35 -1.51 1.04 18.14
C ASN A 35 -2.60 1.48 17.15
N GLY A 36 -2.33 1.49 15.84
CA GLY A 36 -3.30 1.92 14.82
C GLY A 36 -3.74 3.38 14.96
N LYS A 37 -2.87 4.25 15.48
CA LYS A 37 -3.11 5.69 15.65
C LYS A 37 -2.37 6.56 14.63
N GLY A 38 -1.64 5.93 13.71
CA GLY A 38 -0.95 6.59 12.61
C GLY A 38 -1.85 6.80 11.39
N ARG A 39 -1.22 7.17 10.26
CA ARG A 39 -1.88 7.26 8.94
C ARG A 39 -2.22 5.88 8.37
N GLY A 40 -1.41 4.87 8.66
CA GLY A 40 -1.59 3.53 8.13
C GLY A 40 -2.59 2.71 8.93
N TYR A 41 -3.14 1.68 8.30
CA TYR A 41 -4.01 0.68 8.90
C TYR A 41 -3.56 -0.72 8.47
N LEU A 42 -4.07 -1.75 9.14
CA LEU A 42 -3.90 -3.12 8.67
C LEU A 42 -5.05 -3.48 7.71
N THR A 43 -4.72 -4.05 6.55
CA THR A 43 -5.71 -4.73 5.71
C THR A 43 -6.37 -5.86 6.49
N ASN A 44 -7.44 -6.45 5.95
CA ASN A 44 -8.07 -7.62 6.57
C ASN A 44 -7.08 -8.79 6.74
N GLY A 45 -6.10 -8.89 5.84
CA GLY A 45 -5.00 -9.84 5.91
C GLY A 45 -3.84 -9.48 6.83
N GLY A 46 -3.84 -8.30 7.42
CA GLY A 46 -2.78 -7.88 8.34
C GLY A 46 -1.58 -7.21 7.67
N LEU A 47 -1.69 -6.76 6.41
CA LEU A 47 -0.68 -5.92 5.77
C LEU A 47 -0.82 -4.48 6.25
N LEU A 48 0.27 -3.87 6.69
CA LEU A 48 0.34 -2.44 6.96
C LEU A 48 0.23 -1.67 5.63
N TYR A 49 -0.88 -0.96 5.48
CA TYR A 49 -1.26 -0.22 4.28
C TYR A 49 -1.37 1.28 4.59
N TYR A 50 -0.88 2.09 3.67
CA TYR A 50 -0.99 3.55 3.72
C TYR A 50 -1.68 4.03 2.45
N ASP A 51 -2.91 4.53 2.56
CA ASP A 51 -3.62 5.09 1.40
C ASP A 51 -2.74 6.13 0.68
N GLY A 52 -2.64 6.00 -0.64
CA GLY A 52 -1.79 6.82 -1.51
C GLY A 52 -0.37 6.26 -1.70
N ASP A 53 0.31 5.85 -0.63
CA ASP A 53 1.68 5.31 -0.75
C ASP A 53 1.69 3.83 -1.15
N SER A 54 0.73 3.06 -0.61
CA SER A 54 0.61 1.62 -0.83
C SER A 54 -0.23 1.28 -2.06
N ASP A 55 -0.83 2.28 -2.72
CA ASP A 55 -1.70 2.11 -3.89
C ASP A 55 -0.96 1.51 -5.10
N SER A 56 0.36 1.70 -5.18
CA SER A 56 1.20 1.16 -6.25
C SER A 56 2.42 0.37 -5.77
N VAL A 57 2.53 0.13 -4.46
CA VAL A 57 3.66 -0.58 -3.86
C VAL A 57 3.37 -0.90 -2.39
N SER A 58 2.46 -1.82 -2.11
CA SER A 58 1.98 -2.06 -0.75
C SER A 58 3.01 -2.73 0.18
N LEU A 59 3.90 -3.58 -0.34
CA LEU A 59 4.91 -4.27 0.47
C LEU A 59 6.07 -3.39 0.90
N ASN A 60 6.44 -2.38 0.12
CA ASN A 60 7.58 -1.51 0.42
C ASN A 60 7.43 -0.73 1.74
N PRO A 61 6.38 0.10 1.94
CA PRO A 61 6.24 0.85 3.18
C PRO A 61 6.00 -0.07 4.38
N SER A 62 5.33 -1.21 4.17
CA SER A 62 5.15 -2.25 5.20
C SER A 62 6.48 -2.84 5.66
N LEU A 63 7.31 -3.34 4.74
CA LEU A 63 8.60 -3.96 5.05
C LEU A 63 9.60 -2.93 5.58
N ASN A 64 9.59 -1.69 5.09
CA ASN A 64 10.42 -0.62 5.65
C ASN A 64 10.04 -0.32 7.10
N ALA A 65 8.74 -0.24 7.43
CA ALA A 65 8.29 -0.07 8.82
C ALA A 65 8.70 -1.26 9.70
N ALA A 66 8.57 -2.50 9.20
CA ALA A 66 9.00 -3.71 9.90
C ALA A 66 10.51 -3.73 10.15
N MET A 67 11.32 -3.34 9.16
CA MET A 67 12.77 -3.21 9.29
C MET A 67 13.13 -2.19 10.38
N LEU A 68 12.48 -1.02 10.39
CA LEU A 68 12.70 0.01 11.42
C LEU A 68 12.35 -0.49 12.82
N MET A 69 11.24 -1.22 12.95
CA MET A 69 10.80 -1.82 14.22
C MET A 69 11.81 -2.84 14.75
N LEU A 70 12.27 -3.77 13.90
CA LEU A 70 13.26 -4.78 14.31
C LEU A 70 14.60 -4.14 14.68
N HIS A 71 15.05 -3.17 13.89
CA HIS A 71 16.30 -2.46 14.16
C HIS A 71 16.24 -1.64 15.46
N TYR A 72 15.07 -1.09 15.78
CA TYR A 72 14.88 -0.30 17.00
C TYR A 72 14.60 -1.16 18.24
N ALA A 73 13.99 -2.33 18.12
CA ALA A 73 13.54 -3.15 19.25
C ALA A 73 14.59 -3.37 20.37
N PRO A 74 15.89 -3.59 20.09
CA PRO A 74 16.92 -3.69 21.13
C PRO A 74 17.08 -2.43 21.99
N LEU A 75 16.72 -1.26 21.45
CA LEU A 75 16.78 0.05 22.10
C LEU A 75 15.46 0.47 22.75
N ALA A 76 14.42 -0.35 22.70
CA ALA A 76 13.13 0.01 23.28
C ALA A 76 13.25 0.23 24.81
N THR A 77 12.53 1.24 25.31
CA THR A 77 12.54 1.65 26.71
C THR A 77 11.89 0.63 27.66
N SER A 78 11.10 -0.30 27.14
CA SER A 78 10.45 -1.36 27.92
C SER A 78 10.40 -2.70 27.18
N SER A 79 10.23 -3.80 27.93
CA SER A 79 10.01 -5.14 27.39
C SER A 79 8.76 -5.24 26.54
N GLU A 80 7.69 -4.56 26.94
CA GLU A 80 6.40 -4.57 26.25
C GLU A 80 6.54 -3.93 24.87
N LYS A 81 7.21 -2.79 24.79
CA LYS A 81 7.51 -2.10 23.52
C LYS A 81 8.39 -2.95 22.61
N ARG A 82 9.47 -3.52 23.16
CA ARG A 82 10.34 -4.45 22.42
C ARG A 82 9.52 -5.58 21.80
N ASN A 83 8.70 -6.24 22.61
CA ASN A 83 7.87 -7.36 22.17
C ASN A 83 6.83 -6.93 21.14
N ALA A 84 6.22 -5.76 21.32
CA ALA A 84 5.23 -5.22 20.38
C ALA A 84 5.84 -4.91 19.01
N TYR A 85 6.99 -4.21 18.96
CA TYR A 85 7.69 -3.90 17.72
C TYR A 85 8.17 -5.16 17.00
N THR A 86 8.82 -6.07 17.73
CA THR A 86 9.28 -7.35 17.15
C THR A 86 8.10 -8.17 16.61
N SER A 87 7.00 -8.27 17.35
CA SER A 87 5.81 -9.03 16.92
C SER A 87 5.13 -8.41 15.71
N TYR A 88 5.02 -7.08 15.67
CA TYR A 88 4.44 -6.36 14.54
C TYR A 88 5.27 -6.58 13.27
N ALA A 89 6.60 -6.41 13.37
CA ALA A 89 7.51 -6.63 12.27
C ALA A 89 7.48 -8.09 11.77
N ARG A 90 7.45 -9.07 12.68
CA ARG A 90 7.25 -10.49 12.36
C ARG A 90 5.96 -10.74 11.58
N GLY A 91 4.88 -10.04 11.91
CA GLY A 91 3.62 -10.09 11.18
C GLY A 91 3.78 -9.67 9.71
N GLN A 92 4.45 -8.54 9.46
CA GLN A 92 4.65 -8.02 8.11
C GLN A 92 5.56 -8.90 7.25
N ILE A 93 6.65 -9.42 7.82
CA ILE A 93 7.50 -10.36 7.07
C ILE A 93 6.80 -11.70 6.83
N ALA A 94 6.05 -12.21 7.81
CA ALA A 94 5.26 -13.43 7.62
C ALA A 94 4.22 -13.24 6.51
N TYR A 95 3.57 -12.07 6.45
CA TYR A 95 2.66 -11.70 5.38
C TYR A 95 3.36 -11.75 4.02
N ALA A 96 4.51 -11.08 3.87
CA ALA A 96 5.28 -11.07 2.63
C ALA A 96 5.74 -12.48 2.20
N LEU A 97 6.02 -13.35 3.18
CA LEU A 97 6.48 -14.72 3.00
C LEU A 97 5.35 -15.76 2.96
N GLY A 98 4.11 -15.34 2.65
CA GLY A 98 3.01 -16.26 2.34
C GLY A 98 1.92 -16.40 3.40
N LYS A 99 2.06 -15.77 4.57
CA LYS A 99 1.00 -15.72 5.60
C LYS A 99 0.01 -14.57 5.33
N ASN A 100 -0.56 -14.57 4.13
CA ASN A 100 -1.54 -13.59 3.66
C ASN A 100 -2.81 -14.30 3.17
N PRO A 101 -4.01 -13.75 3.43
CA PRO A 101 -5.25 -14.52 3.39
C PRO A 101 -5.79 -14.82 2.00
N MET A 102 -5.33 -14.15 0.92
CA MET A 102 -5.86 -14.21 -0.45
C MET A 102 -7.18 -15.01 -0.55
N ASN A 103 -8.24 -14.37 -0.05
CA ASN A 103 -9.62 -14.83 0.15
C ASN A 103 -10.00 -15.93 1.18
N VAL A 104 -9.17 -16.90 1.60
CA VAL A 104 -9.56 -17.86 2.67
C VAL A 104 -8.38 -18.52 3.42
N HIS A 105 -7.19 -18.61 2.81
CA HIS A 105 -6.03 -19.35 3.36
C HIS A 105 -4.74 -18.54 3.17
N PRO A 106 -3.63 -18.91 3.82
CA PRO A 106 -2.30 -18.39 3.50
C PRO A 106 -1.81 -18.88 2.12
N VAL A 107 -1.42 -18.00 1.19
CA VAL A 107 -1.31 -18.45 -0.22
C VAL A 107 -0.14 -17.96 -1.06
N VAL A 108 0.29 -16.69 -0.97
CA VAL A 108 1.25 -16.15 -1.95
C VAL A 108 2.53 -15.64 -1.28
N PRO A 109 3.67 -16.31 -1.47
CA PRO A 109 4.96 -15.73 -1.08
C PRO A 109 5.37 -14.69 -2.12
N TYR A 110 5.37 -13.41 -1.75
CA TYR A 110 5.61 -12.28 -2.63
C TYR A 110 7.10 -12.04 -2.96
N VAL A 111 7.92 -13.09 -2.85
CA VAL A 111 9.33 -13.10 -3.24
C VAL A 111 9.47 -14.04 -4.43
N VAL A 112 9.91 -13.51 -5.57
CA VAL A 112 10.02 -14.28 -6.83
C VAL A 112 10.97 -15.46 -6.64
N GLY A 113 10.52 -16.65 -7.05
CA GLY A 113 11.31 -17.87 -7.02
C GLY A 113 11.58 -18.47 -5.63
N SER A 114 10.95 -17.98 -4.56
CA SER A 114 11.12 -18.57 -3.20
C SER A 114 10.31 -19.85 -2.99
N ASN A 115 9.24 -20.06 -3.76
CA ASN A 115 8.33 -21.21 -3.68
C ASN A 115 7.61 -21.39 -5.03
N PRO A 116 7.10 -22.58 -5.38
CA PRO A 116 6.29 -22.77 -6.59
C PRO A 116 5.05 -21.87 -6.73
N ASN A 117 4.55 -21.29 -5.64
CA ASN A 117 3.44 -20.33 -5.64
C ASN A 117 3.87 -18.86 -5.74
N SER A 118 5.17 -18.57 -5.80
CA SER A 118 5.69 -17.21 -5.93
C SER A 118 5.24 -16.55 -7.24
N PRO A 119 5.19 -15.20 -7.30
CA PRO A 119 5.01 -14.46 -8.54
C PRO A 119 5.91 -14.95 -9.67
N SER A 120 5.32 -15.14 -10.85
CA SER A 120 5.99 -15.67 -12.04
C SER A 120 6.11 -14.63 -13.16
N ASN A 121 5.46 -13.47 -13.03
CA ASN A 121 5.45 -12.42 -14.03
C ASN A 121 5.83 -11.04 -13.45
N PRO A 122 7.02 -10.87 -12.83
CA PRO A 122 7.45 -9.54 -12.38
C PRO A 122 7.58 -8.58 -13.58
N HIS A 123 7.30 -7.30 -13.37
CA HIS A 123 7.44 -6.21 -14.36
C HIS A 123 8.92 -5.90 -14.63
N SER A 124 9.64 -6.86 -15.24
CA SER A 124 11.09 -6.77 -15.44
C SER A 124 11.45 -7.08 -16.87
N ALA A 125 11.89 -6.05 -17.61
CA ALA A 125 12.32 -6.22 -19.01
C ALA A 125 13.45 -7.26 -19.16
N PRO A 126 14.53 -7.22 -18.35
CA PRO A 126 15.59 -8.24 -18.44
C PRO A 126 15.09 -9.66 -18.15
N ALA A 127 14.19 -9.84 -17.17
CA ALA A 127 13.67 -11.17 -16.84
C ALA A 127 12.67 -11.67 -17.89
N SER A 128 11.92 -10.77 -18.53
CA SER A 128 10.95 -11.12 -19.56
C SER A 128 11.62 -11.75 -20.78
N GLY A 129 12.81 -11.26 -21.16
CA GLY A 129 13.53 -11.67 -22.37
C GLY A 129 12.87 -11.22 -23.68
N GLY A 130 11.82 -10.39 -23.63
CA GLY A 130 11.13 -9.84 -24.78
C GLY A 130 11.62 -8.46 -25.20
N SER A 131 11.32 -8.09 -26.44
CA SER A 131 11.59 -6.75 -26.99
C SER A 131 10.33 -5.98 -27.40
N ASP A 132 9.16 -6.62 -27.40
CA ASP A 132 7.89 -6.01 -27.74
C ASP A 132 7.28 -5.31 -26.52
N ILE A 133 7.68 -4.05 -26.33
CA ILE A 133 7.18 -3.20 -25.24
C ILE A 133 5.69 -2.86 -25.35
N THR A 134 5.05 -3.13 -26.49
CA THR A 134 3.62 -2.85 -26.69
C THR A 134 2.73 -4.01 -26.30
N ASN A 135 3.32 -5.19 -26.08
CA ASN A 135 2.59 -6.42 -25.78
C ASN A 135 3.32 -7.28 -24.75
N ILE A 136 3.81 -6.65 -23.68
CA ILE A 136 4.68 -7.30 -22.70
C ILE A 136 4.02 -8.49 -21.99
N ASN A 137 2.70 -8.57 -21.88
CA ASN A 137 2.02 -9.72 -21.25
C ASN A 137 2.08 -11.01 -22.09
N SER A 138 2.18 -10.91 -23.41
CA SER A 138 2.10 -12.08 -24.30
C SER A 138 3.29 -12.24 -25.25
N SER A 139 4.23 -11.29 -25.24
CA SER A 139 5.43 -11.31 -26.08
C SER A 139 6.70 -11.05 -25.24
N PRO A 140 7.37 -12.11 -24.75
CA PRO A 140 7.00 -13.52 -24.83
C PRO A 140 5.89 -13.90 -23.83
N PRO A 141 5.15 -15.01 -24.09
CA PRO A 141 4.04 -15.46 -23.24
C PRO A 141 4.49 -16.01 -21.88
N GLN A 142 5.76 -16.35 -21.73
CA GLN A 142 6.37 -16.76 -20.47
C GLN A 142 7.65 -15.95 -20.25
N MET A 143 8.00 -15.70 -18.98
CA MET A 143 9.27 -15.06 -18.63
C MET A 143 10.45 -15.95 -19.07
N ALA A 144 11.44 -15.36 -19.74
CA ALA A 144 12.65 -16.09 -20.12
C ALA A 144 13.52 -16.48 -18.91
N HIS A 145 13.48 -15.67 -17.85
CA HIS A 145 14.30 -15.87 -16.65
C HIS A 145 13.47 -15.66 -15.38
N VAL A 146 13.81 -16.43 -14.34
CA VAL A 146 13.30 -16.22 -12.98
C VAL A 146 14.15 -15.16 -12.29
N LEU A 147 13.54 -14.07 -11.84
CA LEU A 147 14.23 -13.01 -11.10
C LEU A 147 14.30 -13.34 -9.60
N TYR A 148 15.09 -14.36 -9.25
CA TYR A 148 15.15 -14.88 -7.88
C TYR A 148 15.38 -13.80 -6.82
N GLY A 149 14.58 -13.85 -5.76
CA GLY A 149 14.70 -12.98 -4.60
C GLY A 149 14.06 -11.61 -4.76
N ALA A 150 13.54 -11.24 -5.94
CA ALA A 150 12.86 -9.97 -6.12
C ALA A 150 11.59 -9.88 -5.28
N VAL A 151 11.43 -8.78 -4.55
CA VAL A 151 10.19 -8.44 -3.86
C VAL A 151 9.33 -7.65 -4.83
N ILE A 152 8.12 -8.12 -5.06
CA ILE A 152 7.13 -7.43 -5.92
C ILE A 152 6.48 -6.24 -5.19
N GLY A 153 5.73 -5.40 -5.91
CA GLY A 153 4.97 -4.28 -5.35
C GLY A 153 3.99 -4.71 -4.25
N GLY A 154 3.26 -5.80 -4.47
CA GLY A 154 2.36 -6.40 -3.47
C GLY A 154 0.88 -6.33 -3.83
N PRO A 155 -0.01 -6.86 -2.96
CA PRO A 155 -1.45 -6.90 -3.21
C PRO A 155 -2.12 -5.53 -3.02
N ASP A 156 -3.37 -5.44 -3.46
CA ASP A 156 -4.24 -4.30 -3.19
C ASP A 156 -4.66 -4.23 -1.69
N LYS A 157 -5.38 -3.17 -1.33
CA LYS A 157 -5.91 -2.96 0.05
C LYS A 157 -6.89 -4.05 0.54
N ASN A 158 -7.41 -4.86 -0.36
CA ASN A 158 -8.30 -5.98 -0.05
C ASN A 158 -7.53 -7.31 -0.03
N ASP A 159 -6.20 -7.26 -0.03
CA ASP A 159 -5.31 -8.41 -0.08
C ASP A 159 -5.43 -9.24 -1.37
N ASN A 160 -5.90 -8.65 -2.49
CA ASN A 160 -5.90 -9.32 -3.79
C ASN A 160 -4.59 -9.04 -4.53
N TYR A 161 -3.99 -10.09 -5.09
CA TYR A 161 -2.80 -10.04 -5.93
C TYR A 161 -3.08 -10.61 -7.32
N PHE A 162 -2.69 -9.86 -8.35
CA PHE A 162 -2.81 -10.24 -9.75
C PHE A 162 -1.41 -10.38 -10.37
N ASP A 163 -0.98 -11.62 -10.64
CA ASP A 163 0.31 -11.89 -11.29
C ASP A 163 0.25 -11.59 -12.79
N ILE A 164 0.30 -10.31 -13.15
CA ILE A 164 0.20 -9.78 -14.51
C ILE A 164 1.40 -8.87 -14.78
N ARG A 165 2.14 -9.14 -15.86
CA ARG A 165 3.44 -8.50 -16.11
C ARG A 165 3.33 -6.98 -16.29
N ASP A 166 2.30 -6.48 -16.95
CA ASP A 166 2.11 -5.03 -17.13
C ASP A 166 1.43 -4.32 -15.96
N ASP A 167 0.97 -5.06 -14.95
CA ASP A 167 0.41 -4.52 -13.71
C ASP A 167 1.51 -3.98 -12.79
N TRP A 168 2.20 -2.92 -13.24
CA TRP A 168 3.31 -2.32 -12.51
C TRP A 168 2.98 -1.97 -11.04
N PRO A 169 1.76 -1.58 -10.62
CA PRO A 169 1.44 -1.40 -9.21
C PRO A 169 1.71 -2.64 -8.32
N GLN A 170 1.41 -3.84 -8.81
CA GLN A 170 1.52 -5.06 -8.00
C GLN A 170 2.76 -5.87 -8.34
N THR A 171 3.21 -5.86 -9.59
CA THR A 171 4.28 -6.74 -10.09
C THR A 171 5.62 -6.02 -10.31
N GLU A 172 5.70 -4.71 -10.06
CA GLU A 172 6.97 -3.97 -10.09
C GLU A 172 7.99 -4.54 -9.10
N VAL A 173 9.26 -4.43 -9.47
CA VAL A 173 10.40 -4.88 -8.66
C VAL A 173 11.43 -3.76 -8.61
N ALA A 174 11.94 -3.46 -7.41
CA ALA A 174 12.97 -2.43 -7.26
C ALA A 174 13.94 -2.71 -6.10
N LEU A 175 15.10 -2.07 -6.15
CA LEU A 175 16.16 -2.24 -5.14
C LEU A 175 15.68 -1.90 -3.72
N ASP A 176 14.87 -0.85 -3.59
CA ASP A 176 14.34 -0.39 -2.31
C ASP A 176 13.24 -1.31 -1.75
N TYR A 177 12.66 -2.19 -2.58
CA TYR A 177 11.67 -3.19 -2.14
C TYR A 177 12.42 -4.36 -1.46
N ASN A 178 13.58 -4.70 -2.03
CA ASN A 178 14.47 -5.75 -1.55
C ASN A 178 15.29 -5.36 -0.31
N ALA A 179 15.67 -4.08 -0.18
CA ALA A 179 16.49 -3.60 0.93
C ALA A 179 15.96 -3.98 2.33
N PRO A 180 14.68 -3.71 2.69
CA PRO A 180 14.17 -4.08 4.00
C PRO A 180 14.07 -5.60 4.20
N LEU A 181 13.75 -6.37 3.16
CA LEU A 181 13.67 -7.83 3.25
C LEU A 181 15.01 -8.42 3.70
N LEU A 182 16.14 -7.97 3.13
CA LEU A 182 17.46 -8.48 3.49
C LEU A 182 17.79 -8.26 4.97
N THR A 183 17.51 -7.06 5.50
CA THR A 183 17.75 -6.75 6.91
C THR A 183 16.87 -7.59 7.83
N ILE A 184 15.59 -7.73 7.50
CA ILE A 184 14.65 -8.52 8.31
C ILE A 184 15.00 -10.00 8.26
N ALA A 185 15.34 -10.53 7.08
CA ALA A 185 15.74 -11.93 6.91
C ALA A 185 17.00 -12.25 7.71
N ALA A 186 18.02 -11.38 7.67
CA ALA A 186 19.23 -11.55 8.47
C ALA A 186 18.93 -11.57 9.98
N ALA A 187 18.09 -10.65 10.46
CA ALA A 187 17.65 -10.65 11.85
C ALA A 187 16.86 -11.92 12.22
N SER A 188 16.02 -12.41 11.30
CA SER A 188 15.18 -13.59 11.51
C SER A 188 16.03 -14.86 11.62
N VAL A 189 17.03 -15.04 10.77
CA VAL A 189 17.97 -16.20 10.84
C VAL A 189 18.71 -16.27 12.18
N MET A 190 18.93 -15.13 12.83
CA MET A 190 19.59 -15.08 14.13
C MET A 190 18.67 -15.32 15.33
N THR A 191 17.35 -15.12 15.17
CA THR A 191 16.44 -14.97 16.32
C THR A 191 15.18 -15.84 16.24
N GLU A 192 14.81 -16.35 15.07
CA GLU A 192 13.67 -17.24 14.87
C GLU A 192 14.12 -18.69 14.83
N ALA A 193 13.35 -19.57 15.46
CA ALA A 193 13.55 -21.02 15.40
C ALA A 193 12.66 -21.70 14.34
N GLU A 194 11.62 -21.01 13.86
CA GLU A 194 10.68 -21.54 12.89
C GLU A 194 11.09 -21.20 11.46
N ASP A 195 10.94 -22.18 10.56
CA ASP A 195 11.06 -21.92 9.13
C ASP A 195 10.02 -20.91 8.65
N PRO A 196 10.36 -20.06 7.67
CA PRO A 196 9.44 -19.12 7.05
C PRO A 196 8.17 -19.78 6.54
N TYR A 197 7.05 -19.06 6.54
CA TYR A 197 5.74 -19.62 6.21
C TYR A 197 5.71 -20.30 4.82
N PHE A 198 6.41 -19.75 3.82
CA PHE A 198 6.44 -20.30 2.47
C PHE A 198 6.96 -21.74 2.37
N THR A 199 7.72 -22.25 3.36
CA THR A 199 8.21 -23.65 3.34
C THR A 199 7.08 -24.67 3.56
N ARG A 200 5.93 -24.21 4.07
CA ARG A 200 4.76 -25.03 4.38
C ARG A 200 3.70 -25.00 3.28
N LEU A 201 3.88 -24.14 2.27
CA LEU A 201 2.92 -23.96 1.17
C LEU A 201 3.02 -25.12 0.16
N GLN A 202 1.87 -25.76 -0.10
CA GLN A 202 1.72 -26.76 -1.15
C GLN A 202 1.69 -26.08 -2.52
N GLU A 203 2.29 -26.68 -3.55
CA GLU A 203 2.22 -26.20 -4.92
C GLU A 203 0.75 -26.08 -5.40
N GLY A 204 0.47 -25.03 -6.17
CA GLY A 204 -0.88 -24.76 -6.69
C GLY A 204 -1.81 -24.04 -5.70
N ALA A 205 -1.35 -23.74 -4.48
CA ALA A 205 -2.10 -22.94 -3.52
C ALA A 205 -2.56 -21.60 -4.14
N TYR A 206 -1.66 -20.83 -4.77
CA TYR A 206 -2.04 -19.55 -5.39
C TYR A 206 -3.03 -19.75 -6.54
N ALA A 207 -2.83 -20.76 -7.37
CA ALA A 207 -3.72 -21.06 -8.49
C ALA A 207 -5.17 -21.33 -8.04
N SER A 208 -5.35 -21.88 -6.83
CA SER A 208 -6.68 -22.18 -6.28
C SER A 208 -7.46 -20.95 -5.79
N VAL A 209 -6.79 -19.82 -5.54
CA VAL A 209 -7.39 -18.58 -5.01
C VAL A 209 -7.21 -17.38 -5.94
N LYS A 210 -6.56 -17.58 -7.09
CA LYS A 210 -6.21 -16.49 -8.01
C LYS A 210 -7.46 -15.65 -8.32
N PRO A 211 -7.43 -14.33 -8.11
CA PRO A 211 -8.56 -13.47 -8.38
C PRO A 211 -9.00 -13.56 -9.84
N SER A 212 -10.30 -13.58 -10.09
CA SER A 212 -10.86 -13.52 -11.43
C SER A 212 -10.91 -12.08 -11.94
N GLY A 213 -10.63 -11.87 -13.24
CA GLY A 213 -10.74 -10.56 -13.86
C GLY A 213 -9.42 -9.79 -13.87
N MET A 214 -9.52 -8.46 -13.88
CA MET A 214 -8.38 -7.53 -13.89
C MET A 214 -8.34 -6.76 -12.57
N PRO A 215 -7.15 -6.32 -12.13
CA PRO A 215 -7.05 -5.45 -10.97
C PRO A 215 -7.72 -4.09 -11.22
N CYS A 216 -7.83 -3.31 -10.15
CA CYS A 216 -8.47 -1.99 -10.13
C CYS A 216 -7.50 -1.04 -9.44
N ASP A 217 -6.64 -0.42 -10.24
CA ASP A 217 -5.50 0.40 -9.79
C ASP A 217 -5.07 1.42 -10.85
N ALA A 218 -3.85 1.95 -10.71
CA ALA A 218 -3.29 2.97 -11.60
C ALA A 218 -2.98 2.44 -13.01
N MET A 219 -2.70 1.15 -13.19
CA MET A 219 -2.51 0.54 -14.51
C MET A 219 -3.86 0.15 -15.13
N TYR A 220 -4.76 -0.37 -14.30
CA TYR A 220 -6.07 -0.83 -14.71
C TYR A 220 -7.18 0.01 -14.05
N PRO A 221 -7.54 1.17 -14.63
CA PRO A 221 -8.55 2.04 -14.06
C PRO A 221 -9.87 1.32 -13.84
N CYS A 222 -10.37 1.39 -12.61
CA CYS A 222 -11.58 0.70 -12.19
C CYS A 222 -12.79 1.14 -13.03
N LYS A 223 -13.46 0.18 -13.68
CA LYS A 223 -14.74 0.44 -14.37
C LYS A 223 -15.80 0.79 -13.33
N GLY A 224 -16.10 2.09 -13.21
CA GLY A 224 -17.03 2.64 -12.21
C GLY A 224 -16.42 3.66 -11.25
N GLY A 225 -15.12 3.98 -11.39
CA GLY A 225 -14.47 5.09 -10.71
C GLY A 225 -15.11 6.42 -11.11
N ARG A 226 -15.83 7.01 -10.17
CA ARG A 226 -16.58 8.26 -10.32
C ARG A 226 -15.67 9.43 -10.66
N GLY A 227 -15.53 9.74 -11.94
CA GLY A 227 -15.30 11.12 -12.41
C GLY A 227 -16.56 12.00 -12.29
N GLY A 228 -17.51 11.63 -11.42
CA GLY A 228 -18.78 12.31 -11.21
C GLY A 228 -19.00 12.58 -9.74
N LEU A 229 -19.68 13.70 -9.43
CA LEU A 229 -20.03 14.08 -8.07
C LEU A 229 -20.66 12.91 -7.29
N SER A 230 -20.39 12.86 -5.98
CA SER A 230 -21.07 11.91 -5.08
C SER A 230 -22.59 12.04 -5.23
N ARG A 231 -23.38 11.02 -4.86
CA ARG A 231 -24.87 11.14 -4.91
C ARG A 231 -25.35 12.41 -4.19
N ALA A 232 -24.72 12.74 -3.06
CA ALA A 232 -24.97 13.99 -2.34
C ALA A 232 -24.56 15.23 -3.15
N GLY A 233 -23.40 15.21 -3.81
CA GLY A 233 -22.94 16.28 -4.69
C GLY A 233 -23.83 16.49 -5.93
N THR A 234 -24.36 15.41 -6.51
CA THR A 234 -25.30 15.47 -7.64
C THR A 234 -26.65 16.05 -7.21
N ILE A 235 -27.16 15.63 -6.05
CA ILE A 235 -28.40 16.20 -5.48
C ILE A 235 -28.19 17.69 -5.16
N ALA A 236 -27.06 18.05 -4.53
CA ALA A 236 -26.74 19.43 -4.20
C ALA A 236 -26.65 20.30 -5.47
N LEU A 237 -25.96 19.83 -6.51
CA LEU A 237 -25.85 20.54 -7.79
C LEU A 237 -27.22 20.71 -8.47
N ALA A 238 -28.05 19.68 -8.47
CA ALA A 238 -29.40 19.73 -9.04
C ALA A 238 -30.30 20.74 -8.31
N VAL A 239 -30.23 20.80 -6.98
CA VAL A 239 -30.98 21.76 -6.16
C VAL A 239 -30.52 23.19 -6.43
N VAL A 240 -29.20 23.43 -6.46
CA VAL A 240 -28.63 24.76 -6.74
C VAL A 240 -29.06 25.26 -8.12
N LEU A 241 -28.92 24.43 -9.16
CA LEU A 241 -29.30 24.81 -10.52
C LEU A 241 -30.81 25.09 -10.63
N SER A 242 -31.64 24.32 -9.93
CA SER A 242 -33.09 24.53 -9.91
C SER A 242 -33.48 25.85 -9.25
N ILE A 243 -32.90 26.16 -8.08
CA ILE A 243 -33.17 27.41 -7.36
C ILE A 243 -32.70 28.62 -8.18
N VAL A 244 -31.47 28.57 -8.71
CA VAL A 244 -30.92 29.66 -9.52
C VAL A 244 -31.75 29.87 -10.79
N GLY A 245 -32.14 28.79 -11.47
CA GLY A 245 -33.03 28.87 -12.64
C GLY A 245 -34.38 29.52 -12.31
N LEU A 246 -35.00 29.15 -11.19
CA LEU A 246 -36.26 29.73 -10.73
C LEU A 246 -36.13 31.22 -10.42
N LEU A 247 -35.05 31.63 -9.76
CA LEU A 247 -34.76 33.04 -9.47
C LEU A 247 -34.57 33.87 -10.74
N ILE A 248 -33.88 33.32 -11.75
CA ILE A 248 -33.70 33.99 -13.05
C ILE A 248 -35.05 34.17 -13.75
N ILE A 249 -35.89 33.12 -13.78
CA ILE A 249 -37.23 33.19 -14.38
C ILE A 249 -38.09 34.23 -13.66
N LEU A 250 -38.10 34.22 -12.33
CA LEU A 250 -38.85 35.18 -11.53
C LEU A 250 -38.37 36.62 -11.77
N ALA A 251 -37.05 36.84 -11.89
CA ALA A 251 -36.50 38.14 -12.24
C ALA A 251 -36.95 38.61 -13.63
N PHE A 252 -36.95 37.72 -14.64
CA PHE A 252 -37.45 38.03 -15.97
C PHE A 252 -38.95 38.37 -15.97
N VAL A 253 -39.75 37.58 -15.26
CA VAL A 253 -41.20 37.84 -15.11
C VAL A 253 -41.43 39.17 -14.41
N TYR A 254 -40.70 39.45 -13.34
CA TYR A 254 -40.78 40.72 -12.62
C TYR A 254 -40.42 41.90 -13.53
N LEU A 255 -39.30 41.84 -14.26
CA LEU A 255 -38.88 42.89 -15.19
C LEU A 255 -39.90 43.09 -16.31
N PHE A 256 -40.47 42.01 -16.84
CA PHE A 256 -41.52 42.07 -17.85
C PHE A 256 -42.79 42.76 -17.32
N LEU A 257 -43.28 42.38 -16.14
CA LEU A 257 -44.44 42.99 -15.50
C LEU A 257 -44.20 44.45 -15.12
N ALA A 258 -43.02 44.78 -14.60
CA ALA A 258 -42.61 46.15 -14.30
C ALA A 258 -42.57 47.03 -15.57
N SER A 259 -42.09 46.48 -16.69
CA SER A 259 -42.09 47.19 -17.98
C SER A 259 -43.52 47.48 -18.50
N LYS A 260 -44.47 46.54 -18.30
CA LYS A 260 -45.88 46.74 -18.65
C LYS A 260 -46.54 47.79 -17.75
N ARG A 261 -46.29 47.78 -16.44
CA ARG A 261 -46.82 48.80 -15.51
C ARG A 261 -46.30 50.21 -15.84
N LYS A 262 -45.02 50.34 -16.19
CA LYS A 262 -44.43 51.64 -16.60
C LYS A 262 -45.02 52.17 -17.91
N LYS A 263 -45.49 51.30 -18.81
CA LYS A 263 -46.24 51.69 -20.02
C LYS A 263 -47.71 52.07 -19.73
N SER A 264 -48.34 51.47 -18.70
CA SER A 264 -49.73 51.74 -18.33
C SER A 264 -49.94 52.98 -17.46
N GLY A 265 -48.90 53.50 -16.79
CA GLY A 265 -48.96 54.72 -15.96
C GLY A 265 -48.64 56.02 -16.70
N LYS A 266 -48.64 56.01 -18.04
CA LYS A 266 -48.42 57.17 -18.92
C LYS A 266 -49.67 57.51 -19.76
N ALA A 267 -50.86 57.22 -19.22
CA ALA A 267 -52.14 57.67 -19.76
C ALA A 267 -52.72 58.74 -18.83
#